data_AF-A0A0B7MGU9-F1
#
_entry.id   AF-A0A0B7MGU9-F1
#
_cell.length_a   1.000
_cell.length_b   1.000
_cell.length_c   1.000
_cell.angle_alpha   90.00
_cell.angle_beta   90.00
_cell.angle_gamma   90.00
#
_symmetry.space_group_name_H-M   'P 1'
#
loop_
_entity.id
_entity.type
_entity.pdbx_description
1 polymer ?
#
loop_
_entity_poly.entity_id
_entity_poly.type
_entity_poly.pdbx_seq_one_letter_code
_entity_poly.pdbx_strand_id
1 'polypeptide(L)'
;MKWLIHLYPKKWRQRYGDEFLYILENRNLSIKEVIDVCINAMDARFLNLVEGIINMDKKIRDVLLGSVLNRFLIFGSVIFIVT
;
A
#
# COMPACT_ATOMS: atom_id res chain seq x y z
N MET A 1 10.54 -12.46 -9.32
CA MET A 1 9.44 -11.97 -8.44
C MET A 1 8.65 -10.82 -9.08
N LYS A 2 8.53 -10.78 -10.42
CA LYS A 2 7.89 -9.68 -11.16
C LYS A 2 6.41 -9.47 -10.81
N TRP A 3 5.77 -10.47 -10.21
CA TRP A 3 4.38 -10.36 -9.76
C TRP A 3 4.19 -9.30 -8.66
N LEU A 4 5.22 -9.00 -7.85
CA LEU A 4 5.16 -8.00 -6.77
C LEU A 4 4.74 -6.60 -7.25
N ILE A 5 5.07 -6.24 -8.50
CA ILE A 5 4.66 -4.96 -9.08
C ILE A 5 3.12 -4.81 -9.11
N HIS A 6 2.37 -5.92 -9.24
CA HIS A 6 0.91 -5.90 -9.29
C HIS A 6 0.26 -5.56 -7.95
N LEU A 7 1.03 -5.64 -6.85
CA LEU A 7 0.60 -5.13 -5.56
C LEU A 7 0.46 -3.62 -5.56
N TYR A 8 1.14 -2.89 -6.46
CA TYR A 8 1.03 -1.43 -6.51
C TYR A 8 -0.15 -0.96 -7.37
N PRO A 9 -0.78 0.18 -7.00
CA PRO A 9 -1.87 0.76 -7.77
C PRO A 9 -1.42 1.21 -9.16
N LYS A 10 -2.36 1.29 -10.11
CA LYS A 10 -2.07 1.57 -11.53
C LYS A 10 -1.31 2.89 -11.73
N LYS A 11 -1.73 3.97 -11.04
CA LYS A 11 -1.04 5.29 -11.07
C LYS A 11 0.43 5.17 -10.66
N TRP A 12 0.71 4.40 -9.61
CA TRP A 12 2.07 4.20 -9.12
C TRP A 12 2.91 3.43 -10.14
N ARG A 13 2.36 2.34 -10.70
CA ARG A 13 3.02 1.54 -11.74
C ARG A 13 3.34 2.34 -13.00
N GLN A 14 2.50 3.28 -13.38
CA GLN A 14 2.77 4.15 -14.53
C GLN A 14 3.95 5.10 -14.31
N ARG A 15 4.26 5.44 -13.05
CA ARG A 15 5.32 6.40 -12.71
C ARG A 15 6.64 5.72 -12.36
N TYR A 16 6.60 4.61 -11.63
CA TYR A 16 7.78 3.95 -11.06
C TYR A 16 7.89 2.47 -11.44
N GLY A 17 6.93 1.94 -12.21
CA GLY A 17 6.83 0.51 -12.47
C GLY A 17 8.03 -0.06 -13.20
N ASP A 18 8.52 0.63 -14.22
CA ASP A 18 9.66 0.15 -15.03
C ASP A 18 10.96 0.13 -14.22
N GLU A 19 11.22 1.19 -13.45
CA GLU A 19 12.36 1.25 -12.54
C GLU A 19 12.30 0.17 -11.46
N PHE A 20 11.11 -0.05 -10.87
CA PHE A 20 10.91 -1.09 -9.88
C PHE A 20 11.02 -2.50 -10.47
N LEU A 21 10.59 -2.72 -11.72
CA LEU A 21 10.74 -3.99 -12.41
C LEU A 21 12.22 -4.31 -12.66
N TYR A 22 12.99 -3.32 -13.13
CA TYR A 22 14.45 -3.46 -13.31
C TYR A 22 15.14 -3.86 -12.01
N ILE A 23 14.75 -3.21 -10.92
CA ILE A 23 15.14 -3.53 -9.56
C ILE A 23 14.79 -4.98 -9.17
N LEU A 24 13.58 -5.46 -9.48
CA LEU A 24 13.15 -6.83 -9.18
C LEU A 24 13.85 -7.89 -10.03
N GLU A 25 14.37 -7.51 -11.19
CA GLU A 25 15.09 -8.38 -12.11
C GLU A 25 16.57 -8.50 -11.74
N ASN A 26 17.18 -7.40 -11.29
CA ASN A 26 18.61 -7.31 -11.05
C ASN A 26 19.01 -7.65 -9.60
N ARG A 27 18.03 -7.92 -8.71
CA ARG A 27 18.25 -8.13 -7.27
C ARG A 27 17.55 -9.40 -6.79
N ASN A 28 18.25 -10.20 -5.99
CA ASN A 28 17.62 -11.25 -5.20
C ASN A 28 17.08 -10.63 -3.90
N LEU A 29 15.75 -10.57 -3.76
CA LEU A 29 15.12 -10.07 -2.54
C LEU A 29 15.14 -11.14 -1.44
N SER A 30 15.55 -10.73 -0.24
CA SER A 30 15.32 -11.50 0.98
C SER A 30 13.83 -11.51 1.36
N ILE A 31 13.41 -12.45 2.21
CA ILE A 31 12.03 -12.54 2.71
C ILE A 31 11.61 -11.23 3.41
N LYS A 32 12.52 -10.61 4.16
CA LYS A 32 12.27 -9.32 4.82
C LYS A 32 11.96 -8.22 3.81
N GLU A 33 12.74 -8.14 2.74
CA GLU A 33 12.48 -7.14 1.68
C GLU A 33 11.18 -7.42 0.92
N VAL A 34 10.80 -8.68 0.74
CA VAL A 34 9.48 -9.02 0.17
C VAL A 34 8.35 -8.52 1.08
N ILE A 35 8.48 -8.68 2.40
CA ILE A 35 7.51 -8.15 3.37
C ILE A 35 7.47 -6.62 3.30
N ASP A 36 8.62 -5.95 3.28
CA ASP A 36 8.68 -4.49 3.13
C ASP A 36 8.02 -4.03 1.83
N VAL A 37 8.25 -4.70 0.71
CA VAL A 37 7.59 -4.40 -0.57
C VAL A 37 6.07 -4.55 -0.44
N CYS A 38 5.59 -5.59 0.22
CA CYS A 38 4.16 -5.79 0.46
C CYS A 38 3.55 -4.66 1.31
N ILE A 39 4.23 -4.24 2.39
CA ILE A 39 3.79 -3.15 3.26
C ILE A 39 3.75 -1.83 2.49
N ASN A 40 4.80 -1.50 1.74
CA ASN A 40 4.86 -0.30 0.90
C ASN A 40 3.77 -0.30 -0.17
N ALA A 41 3.45 -1.47 -0.75
CA ALA A 41 2.38 -1.59 -1.72
C ALA A 41 0.99 -1.36 -1.10
N MET A 42 0.77 -1.87 0.12
CA MET A 42 -0.45 -1.61 0.89
C MET A 42 -0.60 -0.12 1.21
N ASP A 43 0.47 0.53 1.65
CA ASP A 43 0.46 1.96 1.96
C ASP A 43 0.17 2.81 0.70
N ALA A 44 0.80 2.50 -0.43
CA ALA A 44 0.54 3.18 -1.70
C ALA A 44 -0.93 3.03 -2.17
N ARG A 45 -1.55 1.86 -1.93
CA ARG A 45 -2.99 1.65 -2.19
C ARG A 45 -3.85 2.46 -1.25
N PHE A 46 -3.47 2.53 0.02
CA PHE A 46 -4.20 3.29 1.02
C PHE A 46 -4.19 4.78 0.71
N LEU A 47 -3.04 5.34 0.35
CA LEU A 47 -2.92 6.73 -0.09
C LEU A 47 -3.81 7.01 -1.32
N ASN A 48 -3.82 6.12 -2.31
CA ASN A 48 -4.73 6.25 -3.46
C ASN A 48 -6.21 6.21 -3.07
N LEU A 49 -6.57 5.36 -2.10
CA LEU A 49 -7.93 5.23 -1.60
C LEU A 49 -8.35 6.47 -0.80
N VAL A 50 -7.48 6.97 0.09
CA VAL A 50 -7.69 8.19 0.86
C VAL A 50 -7.80 9.41 -0.06
N GLU A 51 -6.96 9.52 -1.10
CA GLU A 51 -7.06 10.57 -2.12
C GLU A 51 -8.44 10.56 -2.80
N GLY A 52 -8.94 9.36 -3.17
CA GLY A 52 -10.29 9.21 -3.72
C GLY A 52 -11.39 9.60 -2.74
N ILE A 53 -11.24 9.25 -1.46
CA ILE A 53 -12.18 9.60 -0.38
C ILE A 53 -12.21 11.11 -0.13
N ILE A 54 -11.05 11.79 -0.12
CA ILE A 54 -10.97 13.24 0.09
C ILE A 54 -11.73 14.00 -1.00
N ASN A 55 -11.69 13.51 -2.24
CA ASN A 55 -12.42 14.09 -3.37
C ASN A 55 -13.93 13.79 -3.36
N MET A 56 -14.45 12.99 -2.43
CA MET A 56 -15.89 12.70 -2.30
C MET A 56 -16.65 13.74 -1.48
N ASP A 57 -17.99 13.66 -1.54
CA ASP A 57 -18.89 14.42 -0.67
C ASP A 57 -18.53 14.24 0.81
N LYS A 58 -18.61 15.35 1.57
CA LYS A 58 -18.20 15.41 2.99
C LYS A 58 -18.80 14.30 3.84
N LYS A 59 -20.07 13.94 3.63
CA LYS A 59 -20.76 12.93 4.45
C LYS A 59 -20.23 11.52 4.20
N ILE A 60 -19.97 11.18 2.94
CA ILE A 60 -19.42 9.88 2.54
C ILE A 60 -17.97 9.76 3.00
N ARG A 61 -17.22 10.86 2.87
CA ARG A 61 -15.82 10.93 3.27
C ARG A 61 -15.64 10.63 4.77
N ASP A 62 -16.40 11.27 5.64
CA ASP A 62 -16.21 11.14 7.08
C ASP A 62 -16.52 9.73 7.59
N VAL A 63 -17.51 9.05 6.99
CA VAL A 63 -17.84 7.64 7.29
C VAL A 63 -16.74 6.69 6.79
N LEU A 64 -16.25 6.89 5.55
CA LEU A 64 -15.20 6.04 4.99
C LEU A 64 -13.87 6.22 5.71
N LEU A 65 -13.45 7.46 6.02
CA LEU A 65 -12.24 7.73 6.79
C LEU A 65 -12.30 7.09 8.17
N GLY A 66 -13.43 7.19 8.88
CA GLY A 66 -13.59 6.55 10.19
C GLY A 66 -13.42 5.03 10.13
N SER A 67 -14.02 4.37 9.14
CA SER A 67 -13.92 2.91 8.97
C SER A 67 -12.50 2.46 8.60
N VAL A 68 -11.86 3.21 7.71
CA VAL A 68 -10.53 2.97 7.17
C VAL A 68 -9.46 3.18 8.25
N LEU A 69 -9.58 4.25 9.07
CA LEU A 69 -8.72 4.50 10.24
C LEU A 69 -8.88 3.44 11.32
N ASN A 70 -10.12 3.03 11.63
CA ASN A 70 -10.37 2.01 12.64
C ASN A 70 -9.72 0.66 12.26
N ARG A 71 -9.78 0.28 10.98
CA ARG A 71 -9.05 -0.91 10.49
C ARG A 71 -7.54 -0.75 10.60
N PHE A 72 -7.00 0.42 10.28
CA PHE A 72 -5.57 0.69 10.43
C PHE A 72 -5.09 0.58 11.89
N LEU A 73 -5.86 1.09 12.84
CA LEU A 73 -5.56 1.00 14.27
C LEU A 73 -5.56 -0.47 14.75
N ILE A 74 -6.46 -1.31 14.24
CA ILE A 74 -6.48 -2.75 14.53
C ILE A 74 -5.23 -3.44 13.98
N PHE A 75 -4.81 -3.13 12.75
CA PHE A 75 -3.59 -3.70 12.18
C PHE A 75 -2.32 -3.24 12.91
N GLY A 76 -2.22 -1.95 13.25
CA GLY A 76 -1.10 -1.40 14.01
C GLY A 76 -0.98 -2.01 15.40
N SER A 77 -2.10 -2.23 16.09
CA SER A 77 -2.11 -2.88 17.41
C SER A 77 -1.73 -4.36 17.34
N VAL A 78 -2.16 -5.10 16.30
CA VAL A 78 -1.73 -6.50 16.11
C VAL A 78 -0.23 -6.60 15.81
N ILE A 79 0.33 -5.71 14.98
CA ILE A 79 1.76 -5.69 14.66
C ILE A 79 2.60 -5.33 15.90
N PHE A 80 2.13 -4.38 16.72
CA PHE A 80 2.80 -3.96 17.95
C PHE A 80 2.82 -5.05 19.03
N ILE A 81 1.83 -5.95 19.06
CA ILE A 81 1.76 -7.06 20.02
C ILE A 81 2.67 -8.24 19.60
N VAL A 82 2.95 -8.38 18.30
CA VAL A 82 3.71 -9.52 17.75
C VAL A 82 5.21 -9.22 17.62
N THR A 83 5.63 -7.96 17.78
CA THR A 83 7.05 -7.53 17.81
C THR A 83 7.56 -7.50 19.23
#